data_AF-A0A1Y1VQG7-F1
#
_entry.id   AF-A0A1Y1VQG7-F1
#
_cell.length_a   1.000
_cell.length_b   1.000
_cell.length_c   1.000
_cell.angle_alpha   90.00
_cell.angle_beta   90.00
_cell.angle_gamma   90.00
#
_symmetry.space_group_name_H-M   'P 1'
#
loop_
_entity.id
_entity.type
_entity.pdbx_description
1 polymer ?
#
loop_
_entity_poly.entity_id
_entity_poly.type
_entity_poly.pdbx_seq_one_letter_code
_entity_poly.pdbx_strand_id
1 'polypeptide(L)'
;MSFNIFKKKVGSKTTQNVEFEELFGRYISEEKSNGLCKDSIHVCMKPKKVKSTLPVCLICVVDISGSMNINCCNNVDGMKSMYLSRLELVKHSIKTIVSTLRKDDMISIITFDNDANMKI
;
A
#
# COMPACT_ATOMS: atom_id res chain seq x y z
N MET A 1 -19.56 -28.62 -29.63
CA MET A 1 -18.34 -27.91 -29.20
C MET A 1 -18.36 -27.84 -27.68
N SER A 2 -17.53 -28.63 -27.03
CA SER A 2 -17.53 -28.79 -25.57
C SER A 2 -16.68 -27.69 -24.92
N PHE A 3 -17.27 -26.95 -23.99
CA PHE A 3 -16.56 -25.96 -23.17
C PHE A 3 -15.68 -26.67 -22.14
N ASN A 4 -14.35 -26.60 -22.32
CA ASN A 4 -13.40 -27.02 -21.30
C ASN A 4 -13.36 -25.97 -20.19
N ILE A 5 -14.08 -26.25 -19.10
CA ILE A 5 -13.94 -25.53 -17.83
C ILE A 5 -12.59 -25.94 -17.23
N PHE A 6 -11.64 -25.01 -17.20
CA PHE A 6 -10.40 -25.13 -16.45
C PHE A 6 -10.74 -25.42 -14.98
N LYS A 7 -10.56 -26.67 -14.55
CA LYS A 7 -10.51 -27.03 -13.12
C LYS A 7 -9.28 -26.38 -12.51
N LYS A 8 -9.47 -25.20 -11.91
CA LYS A 8 -8.47 -24.58 -11.04
C LYS A 8 -8.20 -25.53 -9.87
N LYS A 9 -7.03 -26.18 -9.87
CA LYS A 9 -6.51 -26.92 -8.71
C LYS A 9 -6.49 -25.93 -7.54
N VAL A 10 -7.37 -26.14 -6.57
CA VAL A 10 -7.31 -25.47 -5.26
C VAL A 10 -6.03 -25.97 -4.60
N GLY A 11 -4.99 -25.14 -4.64
CA GLY A 11 -3.73 -25.44 -3.97
C GLY A 11 -3.98 -25.73 -2.50
N SER A 12 -3.34 -26.79 -2.00
CA SER A 12 -3.26 -27.13 -0.58
C SER A 12 -3.01 -25.86 0.23
N LYS A 13 -3.92 -25.53 1.16
CA LYS A 13 -3.71 -24.46 2.13
C LYS A 13 -2.61 -24.93 3.08
N THR A 14 -1.35 -24.68 2.72
CA THR A 14 -0.23 -24.78 3.64
C THR A 14 -0.48 -23.81 4.79
N THR A 15 -0.81 -24.35 5.96
CA THR A 15 -0.86 -23.59 7.21
C THR A 15 0.55 -23.09 7.53
N GLN A 16 0.72 -21.77 7.55
CA GLN A 16 1.97 -21.13 7.96
C GLN A 16 1.88 -20.81 9.45
N ASN A 17 2.85 -21.31 10.23
CA ASN A 17 2.99 -20.94 11.63
C ASN A 17 3.56 -19.51 11.69
N VAL A 18 2.85 -18.61 12.38
CA VAL A 18 3.29 -17.22 12.62
C VAL A 18 3.73 -17.10 14.07
N GLU A 19 5.01 -16.78 14.30
CA GLU A 19 5.50 -16.45 15.63
C GLU A 19 5.14 -14.99 15.98
N PHE A 20 4.73 -14.77 17.22
CA PHE A 20 4.40 -13.44 17.75
C PHE A 20 5.43 -13.02 18.80
N GLU A 21 5.84 -11.75 18.74
CA GLU A 21 6.64 -11.09 19.80
C GLU A 21 5.76 -10.79 21.02
N GLU A 22 4.53 -10.32 20.77
CA GLU A 22 3.56 -9.99 21.81
C GLU A 22 2.19 -10.53 21.40
N LEU A 23 1.53 -11.23 22.32
CA LEU A 23 0.15 -11.68 22.18
C LEU A 23 -0.53 -11.51 23.53
N PHE A 24 -1.46 -10.57 23.63
CA PHE A 24 -2.24 -10.38 24.85
C PHE A 24 -3.70 -10.02 24.55
N GLY A 25 -4.59 -10.53 25.40
CA GLY A 25 -5.99 -10.19 25.41
C GLY A 25 -6.30 -9.30 26.61
N ARG A 26 -7.09 -8.25 26.40
CA ARG A 26 -7.67 -7.44 27.47
C ARG A 26 -9.19 -7.57 27.43
N TYR A 27 -9.76 -8.11 28.50
CA TYR A 27 -11.20 -8.07 28.71
C TYR A 27 -11.66 -6.65 29.04
N ILE A 28 -12.71 -6.20 28.37
CA ILE A 28 -13.35 -4.91 28.58
C ILE A 28 -14.81 -5.22 28.90
N SER A 29 -15.21 -5.00 30.16
CA SER A 29 -16.61 -5.13 30.56
C SER A 29 -17.41 -3.89 30.16
N GLU A 30 -18.72 -4.08 29.99
CA GLU A 30 -19.65 -3.00 29.68
C GLU A 30 -19.57 -1.85 30.69
N GLU A 31 -19.48 -2.18 31.97
CA GLU A 31 -19.31 -1.23 33.08
C GLU A 31 -18.05 -0.37 32.93
N LYS A 32 -16.91 -0.98 32.59
CA LYS A 32 -15.63 -0.25 32.39
C LYS A 32 -15.60 0.57 31.10
N SER A 33 -16.48 0.24 30.16
CA SER A 33 -16.64 0.99 28.91
C SER A 33 -17.64 2.15 29.02
N ASN A 34 -18.23 2.41 30.20
CA ASN A 34 -19.32 3.37 30.38
C ASN A 34 -20.48 3.12 29.38
N GLY A 35 -20.79 1.86 29.06
CA GLY A 35 -21.83 1.47 28.11
C GLY A 35 -21.50 1.68 26.63
N LEU A 36 -20.25 2.00 26.28
CA LEU A 36 -19.82 2.16 24.87
C LEU A 36 -19.78 0.82 24.13
N CYS A 37 -19.46 -0.28 24.81
CA CYS A 37 -19.49 -1.61 24.21
C CYS A 37 -19.93 -2.68 25.22
N LYS A 38 -20.54 -3.75 24.71
CA LYS A 38 -20.78 -4.95 25.52
C LYS A 38 -19.46 -5.61 25.91
N ASP A 39 -19.53 -6.53 26.86
CA ASP A 39 -18.43 -7.39 27.27
C ASP A 39 -17.66 -7.93 26.06
N SER A 40 -16.39 -7.55 25.94
CA SER A 40 -15.56 -7.80 24.77
C SER A 40 -14.12 -8.12 25.17
N ILE A 41 -13.42 -8.85 24.30
CA ILE A 41 -11.99 -9.14 24.46
C ILE A 41 -11.24 -8.41 23.36
N HIS A 42 -10.42 -7.44 23.75
CA HIS A 42 -9.48 -6.79 22.84
C HIS A 42 -8.22 -7.62 22.72
N VAL A 43 -7.99 -8.22 21.55
CA VAL A 43 -6.81 -9.03 21.27
C VAL A 43 -5.79 -8.19 20.51
N CYS A 44 -4.59 -8.02 21.07
CA CYS A 44 -3.46 -7.41 20.40
C CYS A 44 -2.44 -8.50 20.04
N MET A 45 -2.03 -8.53 18.79
CA MET A 45 -1.05 -9.48 18.27
C MET A 45 0.03 -8.71 17.49
N LYS A 46 1.30 -8.88 17.89
CA LYS A 46 2.45 -8.29 17.20
C LYS A 46 3.31 -9.41 16.65
N PRO A 47 3.34 -9.62 15.32
CA PRO A 47 4.15 -10.68 14.74
C PRO A 47 5.62 -10.41 15.00
N LYS A 48 6.40 -11.48 15.16
CA LYS A 48 7.85 -11.38 15.31
C LYS A 48 8.45 -10.76 14.05
N LYS A 49 9.33 -9.77 14.23
CA LYS A 49 9.99 -9.11 13.11
C LYS A 49 10.82 -10.13 12.33
N VAL A 50 10.51 -10.28 11.04
CA VAL A 50 11.34 -11.07 10.13
C VAL A 50 12.64 -10.29 9.91
N LYS A 51 13.79 -10.94 10.14
CA LYS A 51 15.11 -10.28 10.04
C LYS A 51 15.41 -9.75 8.64
N SER A 52 14.95 -10.44 7.60
CA SER A 52 15.08 -10.02 6.22
C SER A 52 13.88 -10.51 5.40
N THR A 53 13.31 -9.62 4.60
CA THR A 53 12.40 -10.00 3.52
C THR A 53 13.17 -10.11 2.22
N LEU A 54 12.66 -10.89 1.27
CA LEU A 54 13.22 -10.95 -0.07
C LEU A 54 13.25 -9.54 -0.70
N PRO A 55 14.22 -9.26 -1.58
CA PRO A 55 14.23 -8.03 -2.37
C PRO A 55 12.92 -7.85 -3.12
N VAL A 56 12.41 -6.61 -3.15
CA VAL A 56 11.19 -6.26 -3.87
C VAL A 56 11.55 -5.56 -5.17
N CYS A 57 10.81 -5.85 -6.24
CA CYS A 57 10.88 -5.12 -7.50
C CYS A 57 9.60 -4.29 -7.67
N LEU A 58 9.74 -2.96 -7.69
CA LEU A 58 8.64 -2.01 -7.82
C LEU A 58 8.62 -1.44 -9.25
N ILE A 59 7.48 -1.57 -9.95
CA ILE A 59 7.30 -0.98 -11.28
C ILE A 59 6.27 0.13 -11.18
N CYS A 60 6.71 1.38 -11.30
CA CYS A 60 5.86 2.56 -11.29
C CYS A 60 5.49 2.95 -12.72
N VAL A 61 4.21 2.82 -13.07
CA VAL A 61 3.69 3.32 -14.35
C VAL A 61 3.05 4.69 -14.11
N VAL A 62 3.62 5.74 -14.70
CA VAL A 62 3.32 7.14 -14.41
C VAL A 62 2.69 7.80 -15.64
N ASP A 63 1.47 8.27 -15.48
CA ASP A 63 0.79 9.11 -16.46
C ASP A 63 1.48 10.48 -16.50
N ILE A 64 1.88 10.91 -17.70
CA ILE A 64 2.46 12.25 -17.96
C ILE A 64 1.61 13.06 -18.94
N SER A 65 0.36 12.65 -19.17
CA SER A 65 -0.60 13.36 -20.01
C SER A 65 -0.86 14.78 -19.53
N GLY A 66 -1.40 15.63 -20.42
CA GLY A 66 -1.69 17.03 -20.10
C GLY A 66 -2.56 17.23 -18.85
N SER A 67 -3.41 16.25 -18.51
CA SER A 67 -4.24 16.28 -17.30
C SER A 67 -3.44 16.26 -15.99
N MET A 68 -2.20 15.78 -16.05
CA MET A 68 -1.29 15.70 -14.91
C MET A 68 -0.61 17.03 -14.59
N ASN A 69 -0.68 18.02 -15.49
CA ASN A 69 -0.20 19.38 -15.25
C ASN A 69 -1.25 20.28 -14.56
N ILE A 70 -2.45 19.76 -14.29
CA ILE A 70 -3.52 20.50 -13.60
C ILE A 70 -3.14 20.69 -12.12
N ASN A 71 -3.41 21.88 -11.58
CA ASN A 71 -3.16 22.21 -10.18
C ASN A 71 -4.06 21.38 -9.25
N CYS A 72 -3.45 20.70 -8.27
CA CYS A 72 -4.15 19.95 -7.23
C CYS A 72 -4.85 20.86 -6.21
N CYS A 73 -4.34 22.08 -6.01
CA CYS A 73 -4.79 22.99 -4.94
C CYS A 73 -6.02 23.83 -5.33
N ASN A 74 -6.55 23.69 -6.55
CA ASN A 74 -7.66 24.52 -7.04
C ASN A 74 -8.97 24.37 -6.25
N ASN A 75 -9.15 23.23 -5.57
CA ASN A 75 -10.39 22.90 -4.84
C ASN A 75 -10.29 23.14 -3.32
N VAL A 76 -9.19 23.70 -2.84
CA VAL A 76 -8.96 23.93 -1.40
C VAL A 76 -8.99 25.43 -1.13
N ASP A 77 -10.02 25.88 -0.41
CA ASP A 77 -10.13 27.28 0.01
C ASP A 77 -8.93 27.66 0.89
N GLY A 78 -8.27 28.77 0.55
CA GLY A 78 -7.05 29.25 1.21
C GLY A 78 -5.73 28.79 0.59
N MET A 79 -5.72 27.85 -0.37
CA MET A 79 -4.50 27.38 -1.06
C MET A 79 -4.43 27.76 -2.55
N LYS A 80 -5.28 28.68 -3.01
CA LYS A 80 -5.32 29.12 -4.42
C LYS A 80 -4.02 29.77 -4.92
N SER A 81 -3.21 30.33 -4.01
CA SER A 81 -1.90 30.93 -4.33
C SER A 81 -0.77 29.89 -4.49
N MET A 82 -1.02 28.63 -4.09
CA MET A 82 -0.03 27.56 -4.21
C MET A 82 -0.27 26.79 -5.50
N TYR A 83 0.76 26.70 -6.33
CA TYR A 83 0.72 25.89 -7.54
C TYR A 83 1.45 24.57 -7.29
N LEU A 84 0.70 23.48 -7.23
CA LEU A 84 1.24 22.12 -7.14
C LEU A 84 0.52 21.25 -8.16
N SER A 85 1.19 20.87 -9.24
CA SER A 85 0.60 19.98 -10.24
C SER A 85 0.49 18.55 -9.71
N ARG A 86 -0.43 17.77 -10.30
CA ARG A 86 -0.56 16.32 -10.00
C ARG A 86 0.76 15.60 -10.27
N LEU A 87 1.46 15.98 -11.32
CA LEU A 87 2.75 15.41 -11.66
C LEU A 87 3.83 15.72 -10.61
N GLU A 88 3.87 16.94 -10.07
CA GLU A 88 4.80 17.29 -8.98
C GLU A 88 4.50 16.49 -7.70
N LEU A 89 3.22 16.27 -7.39
CA LEU A 89 2.83 15.41 -6.28
C LEU A 89 3.31 13.97 -6.49
N VAL A 90 3.11 13.41 -7.69
CA VAL A 90 3.58 12.05 -8.04
C VAL A 90 5.11 11.95 -7.95
N LYS A 91 5.85 12.93 -8.48
CA LYS A 91 7.32 12.98 -8.37
C LYS A 91 7.76 12.95 -6.92
N HIS A 92 7.11 13.74 -6.06
CA HIS A 92 7.43 13.76 -4.64
C HIS A 92 7.14 12.41 -3.98
N SER A 93 5.99 11.79 -4.26
CA SER A 93 5.65 10.46 -3.75
C SER A 93 6.65 9.39 -4.18
N ILE A 94 7.04 9.37 -5.45
CA ILE A 94 8.04 8.41 -5.96
C ILE A 94 9.39 8.65 -5.29
N LYS A 95 9.82 9.89 -5.12
CA LYS A 95 11.07 10.22 -4.41
C LYS A 95 11.06 9.70 -2.98
N THR A 96 9.93 9.83 -2.29
CA THR A 96 9.74 9.26 -0.94
C THR A 96 9.81 7.74 -0.98
N ILE A 97 9.13 7.08 -1.92
CA ILE A 97 9.21 5.62 -2.08
C ILE A 97 10.66 5.18 -2.28
N VAL A 98 11.38 5.78 -3.23
CA VAL A 98 12.81 5.48 -3.48
C VAL A 98 13.66 5.64 -2.23
N SER A 99 13.41 6.68 -1.42
CA SER A 99 14.13 6.88 -0.16
C SER A 99 13.88 5.81 0.90
N THR A 100 12.75 5.09 0.80
CA THR A 100 12.38 3.99 1.73
C THR A 100 12.82 2.61 1.25
N LEU A 101 13.22 2.47 -0.02
CA LEU A 101 13.72 1.21 -0.56
C LEU A 101 15.05 0.84 0.06
N ARG A 102 15.26 -0.47 0.28
CA ARG A 102 16.56 -1.01 0.72
C ARG A 102 17.50 -1.10 -0.47
N LYS A 103 18.79 -1.27 -0.21
CA LYS A 103 19.83 -1.38 -1.25
C LYS A 103 19.58 -2.52 -2.25
N ASP A 104 18.96 -3.60 -1.80
CA ASP A 104 18.70 -4.77 -2.64
C ASP A 104 17.38 -4.65 -3.41
N ASP A 105 16.51 -3.71 -3.04
CA ASP A 105 15.23 -3.50 -3.72
C ASP A 105 15.46 -2.80 -5.08
N MET A 106 14.66 -3.17 -6.08
CA MET A 106 14.73 -2.62 -7.43
C MET A 106 13.52 -1.74 -7.71
N ILE A 107 13.71 -0.66 -8.46
CA ILE A 107 12.63 0.20 -8.94
C ILE A 107 12.80 0.48 -10.43
N SER A 108 11.69 0.48 -11.16
CA SER A 108 11.61 0.89 -12.57
C SER A 108 10.47 1.89 -12.74
N ILE A 109 10.71 2.95 -13.51
CA ILE A 109 9.70 3.99 -13.78
C ILE A 109 9.37 3.98 -15.27
N ILE A 110 8.11 3.74 -15.61
CA ILE A 110 7.59 3.77 -16.98
C ILE A 110 6.66 4.96 -17.09
N THR A 111 7.02 5.96 -17.88
CA THR A 111 6.15 7.13 -18.13
C THR A 111 5.33 6.90 -19.38
N PHE A 112 4.04 7.28 -19.38
CA PHE A 112 3.19 7.17 -20.57
C PHE A 112 2.31 8.40 -20.80
N ASP A 113 2.06 8.69 -22.07
CA ASP A 113 0.99 9.58 -22.55
C ASP A 113 0.36 8.89 -23.77
N ASN A 114 0.63 9.33 -25.00
CA ASN A 114 0.26 8.58 -26.22
C ASN A 114 1.16 7.36 -26.48
N ASP A 115 2.41 7.42 -26.02
CA ASP A 115 3.40 6.34 -26.10
C ASP A 115 4.01 6.09 -24.72
N ALA A 116 4.47 4.87 -24.47
CA ALA A 116 5.13 4.48 -23.21
C ALA A 116 6.65 4.52 -23.36
N ASN A 117 7.33 5.18 -22.42
CA ASN A 117 8.78 5.29 -22.34
C ASN A 117 9.27 4.76 -20.98
N MET A 118 10.26 3.86 -20.99
CA MET A 118 10.85 3.29 -19.78
C MET A 118 12.13 4.04 -19.39
N LYS A 119 12.26 4.38 -18.11
CA LYS A 119 13.50 4.86 -17.50
C LYS A 119 14.00 3.79 -16.51
N ILE A 120 15.19 3.25 -16.81
CA ILE A 120 15.96 2.37 -15.94
C ILE A 120 16.91 3.23 -15.12
#